data_AF-A0A2H4SGK0-F1
#
_entry.id   AF-A0A2H4SGK0-F1
#
_cell.length_a   1.000
_cell.length_b   1.000
_cell.length_c   1.000
_cell.angle_alpha   90.00
_cell.angle_beta   90.00
_cell.angle_gamma   90.00
#
_symmetry.space_group_name_H-M   'P 1'
#
loop_
_entity.id
_entity.type
_entity.pdbx_description
1 polymer ?
#
loop_
_entity_poly.entity_id
_entity_poly.type
_entity_poly.pdbx_seq_one_letter_code
_entity_poly.pdbx_strand_id
1 'polypeptide(L)'
;MMEWAKKVFNYLVHLEWTERIQHNCTFCDRANFAIIVYEDDEIIAVENRHLAGQQHWLILPKQHTVRDIENLNGQHLALLQAMDRVKKLLLAERAAGISPSAVQSGYHRGRRRLVGSIFWPDIISIHHLHLHVIVQPHLWLRMFKYPRWFPLMWKSDMTVLREVQGTLHALPPATASG
;
A
#
# COMPACT_ATOMS: atom_id res chain seq x y z
N MET A 1 -21.57 -22.84 -4.22
CA MET A 1 -21.62 -22.11 -2.93
C MET A 1 -20.58 -22.64 -1.93
N MET A 2 -20.40 -23.96 -1.77
CA MET A 2 -19.41 -24.57 -0.85
C MET A 2 -17.94 -24.27 -1.20
N GLU A 3 -17.57 -24.22 -2.48
CA GLU A 3 -16.18 -23.92 -2.92
C GLU A 3 -15.71 -22.54 -2.45
N TRP A 4 -16.64 -21.56 -2.49
CA TRP A 4 -16.39 -20.19 -2.09
C TRP A 4 -16.16 -20.08 -0.59
N ALA A 5 -17.02 -20.71 0.21
CA ALA A 5 -16.88 -20.72 1.66
C ALA A 5 -15.56 -21.37 2.09
N LYS A 6 -15.14 -22.46 1.43
CA LYS A 6 -13.84 -23.10 1.67
C LYS A 6 -12.66 -22.19 1.35
N LYS A 7 -12.69 -21.45 0.24
CA LYS A 7 -11.60 -20.52 -0.13
C LYS A 7 -11.51 -19.33 0.81
N VAL A 8 -12.65 -18.76 1.21
CA VAL A 8 -12.68 -17.67 2.20
C VAL A 8 -12.22 -18.17 3.57
N PHE A 9 -12.72 -19.32 4.03
CA PHE A 9 -12.31 -19.93 5.28
C PHE A 9 -10.81 -20.25 5.29
N ASN A 10 -10.30 -20.89 4.24
CA ASN A 10 -8.86 -21.15 4.10
C ASN A 10 -8.07 -19.84 4.11
N TYR A 11 -8.48 -18.82 3.36
CA TYR A 11 -7.79 -17.54 3.39
C TYR A 11 -7.74 -16.93 4.79
N LEU A 12 -8.87 -16.90 5.50
CA LEU A 12 -8.99 -16.33 6.84
C LEU A 12 -8.20 -17.13 7.90
N VAL A 13 -8.18 -18.46 7.81
CA VAL A 13 -7.43 -19.32 8.73
C VAL A 13 -5.92 -19.20 8.52
N HIS A 14 -5.49 -18.93 7.28
CA HIS A 14 -4.08 -18.70 6.94
C HIS A 14 -3.71 -17.22 6.94
N LEU A 15 -4.59 -16.33 7.42
CA LEU A 15 -4.18 -14.96 7.74
C LEU A 15 -3.16 -15.02 8.87
N GLU A 16 -2.11 -14.22 8.75
CA GLU A 16 -1.03 -14.29 9.72
C GLU A 16 -1.29 -13.45 10.94
N TRP A 17 -1.63 -14.11 12.04
CA TRP A 17 -1.95 -13.47 13.31
C TRP A 17 -0.71 -13.06 14.12
N THR A 18 0.49 -13.41 13.65
CA THR A 18 1.79 -13.02 14.22
C THR A 18 2.48 -11.98 13.35
N GLU A 19 3.36 -11.17 13.93
CA GLU A 19 4.19 -10.26 13.14
C GLU A 19 5.18 -11.05 12.31
N ARG A 20 5.27 -10.76 11.01
CA ARG A 20 6.38 -11.27 10.20
C ARG A 20 7.65 -10.48 10.53
N ILE A 21 8.77 -11.20 10.63
CA ILE A 21 10.11 -10.59 10.60
C ILE A 21 10.67 -10.83 9.20
N GLN A 22 11.04 -9.75 8.51
CA GLN A 22 11.69 -9.83 7.22
C GLN A 22 13.14 -9.39 7.36
N HIS A 23 14.07 -10.34 7.20
CA HIS A 23 15.51 -10.05 7.29
C HIS A 23 16.03 -9.39 6.02
N ASN A 24 15.56 -9.82 4.84
CA ASN A 24 15.96 -9.29 3.55
C ASN A 24 14.75 -8.70 2.82
N CYS A 25 14.79 -7.39 2.55
CA CYS A 25 13.76 -6.72 1.78
C CYS A 25 14.01 -6.91 0.27
N THR A 26 13.06 -7.53 -0.43
CA THR A 26 13.13 -7.73 -1.88
C THR A 26 13.16 -6.41 -2.65
N PHE A 27 12.59 -5.34 -2.10
CA PHE A 27 12.64 -4.01 -2.72
C PHE A 27 13.92 -3.22 -2.47
N CYS A 28 14.77 -3.64 -1.52
CA CYS A 28 16.08 -3.01 -1.32
C CYS A 28 17.11 -3.44 -2.37
N ASP A 29 16.87 -4.56 -3.05
CA ASP A 29 17.74 -5.03 -4.13
C ASP A 29 17.05 -4.86 -5.48
N ARG A 30 17.61 -3.95 -6.28
CA ARG A 30 17.11 -3.57 -7.61
C ARG A 30 17.07 -4.74 -8.59
N ALA A 31 17.90 -5.76 -8.41
CA ALA A 31 17.86 -6.97 -9.25
C ALA A 31 16.51 -7.71 -9.14
N ASN A 32 15.72 -7.43 -8.10
CA ASN A 32 14.40 -8.01 -7.93
C ASN A 32 13.28 -7.26 -8.67
N PHE A 33 13.56 -6.11 -9.27
CA PHE A 33 12.54 -5.38 -10.03
C PHE A 33 12.30 -6.01 -11.40
N ALA A 34 11.03 -6.07 -11.82
CA ALA A 34 10.68 -6.59 -13.14
C ALA A 34 10.99 -5.54 -14.22
N ILE A 35 10.26 -4.43 -14.19
CA ILE A 35 10.43 -3.29 -15.09
C ILE A 35 10.28 -2.03 -14.25
N ILE A 36 11.25 -1.13 -14.33
CA ILE A 36 11.17 0.20 -13.70
C ILE A 36 10.43 1.11 -14.68
N VAL A 37 9.30 1.67 -14.25
CA VAL A 37 8.44 2.54 -15.09
C VAL A 37 8.56 4.01 -14.76
N TYR A 38 9.12 4.34 -13.59
CA TYR A 38 9.47 5.69 -13.15
C TYR A 38 10.57 5.60 -12.09
N GLU A 39 11.49 6.56 -12.10
CA GLU A 39 12.46 6.74 -11.04
C GLU A 39 12.88 8.22 -10.95
N ASP A 40 12.93 8.73 -9.72
CA ASP A 40 13.63 9.97 -9.38
C ASP A 40 14.59 9.72 -8.19
N ASP A 41 15.06 10.79 -7.55
CA ASP A 41 16.00 10.70 -6.42
C ASP A 41 15.39 9.99 -5.20
N GLU A 42 14.08 10.09 -5.00
CA GLU A 42 13.39 9.62 -3.79
C GLU A 42 12.47 8.42 -4.03
N ILE A 43 11.79 8.38 -5.17
CA ILE A 43 10.72 7.44 -5.50
C ILE A 43 11.11 6.57 -6.68
N ILE A 44 10.75 5.30 -6.61
CA ILE A 44 10.79 4.36 -7.71
C ILE A 44 9.42 3.73 -7.91
N ALA A 45 9.02 3.54 -9.16
CA ALA A 45 7.84 2.78 -9.52
C ALA A 45 8.22 1.62 -10.44
N VAL A 46 7.69 0.45 -10.13
CA VAL A 46 7.97 -0.78 -10.87
C VAL A 46 6.69 -1.48 -11.27
N GLU A 47 6.70 -2.21 -12.37
CA GLU A 47 5.63 -3.15 -12.68
C GLU A 47 5.64 -4.31 -11.69
N ASN A 48 4.45 -4.65 -11.19
CA ASN A 48 4.30 -5.81 -10.35
C ASN A 48 4.44 -7.08 -11.20
N ARG A 49 5.26 -8.03 -10.74
CA ARG A 49 5.45 -9.33 -11.41
C ARG A 49 4.14 -10.11 -11.63
N HIS A 50 3.16 -9.92 -10.73
CA HIS A 50 1.86 -10.59 -10.78
C HIS A 50 0.73 -9.57 -10.98
N LEU A 51 0.43 -9.26 -12.23
CA LEU A 51 -0.56 -8.25 -12.57
C LEU A 51 -1.95 -8.56 -11.96
N ALA A 52 -2.56 -7.55 -11.35
CA ALA A 52 -3.88 -7.64 -10.74
C ALA A 52 -4.99 -6.95 -11.57
N GLY A 53 -4.61 -6.45 -12.74
CA GLY A 53 -5.42 -5.77 -13.75
C GLY A 53 -4.61 -5.65 -15.03
N GLN A 54 -5.02 -4.79 -15.96
CA GLN A 54 -4.25 -4.55 -17.19
C GLN A 54 -2.87 -3.95 -16.90
N GLN A 55 -2.78 -3.06 -15.93
CA GLN A 55 -1.52 -2.52 -15.42
C GLN A 55 -1.54 -2.61 -13.90
N HIS A 56 -0.38 -2.90 -13.31
CA HIS A 56 -0.23 -2.98 -11.87
C HIS A 56 1.16 -2.48 -11.50
N TRP A 57 1.23 -1.28 -10.93
CA TRP A 57 2.47 -0.69 -10.46
C TRP A 57 2.58 -0.74 -8.94
N LEU A 58 3.82 -0.84 -8.48
CA LEU A 58 4.21 -0.63 -7.10
C LEU A 58 5.05 0.64 -7.07
N ILE A 59 4.58 1.66 -6.35
CA ILE A 59 5.31 2.92 -6.14
C ILE A 59 5.84 2.89 -4.71
N LEU A 60 7.14 3.12 -4.52
CA LEU A 60 7.79 3.01 -3.21
C LEU A 60 8.92 4.03 -3.06
N PRO A 61 9.27 4.45 -1.84
CA PRO A 61 10.52 5.16 -1.60
C PRO A 61 11.71 4.27 -1.91
N LYS A 62 12.78 4.85 -2.44
CA LYS A 62 14.07 4.16 -2.62
C LYS A 62 14.71 3.84 -1.27
N GLN A 63 14.57 4.73 -0.29
CA GLN A 63 15.01 4.49 1.07
C GLN A 63 13.98 3.61 1.82
N HIS A 64 14.46 2.55 2.46
CA HIS A 64 13.64 1.70 3.30
C HIS A 64 13.53 2.28 4.71
N THR A 65 12.70 3.32 4.85
CA THR A 65 12.49 4.03 6.13
C THR A 65 11.21 3.60 6.86
N VAL A 66 10.19 3.16 6.12
CA VAL A 66 8.87 2.81 6.66
C VAL A 66 8.50 1.40 6.22
N ARG A 67 8.15 0.55 7.19
CA ARG A 67 7.69 -0.83 6.97
C ARG A 67 6.37 -0.87 6.18
N ASP A 68 5.36 -0.20 6.70
CA ASP A 68 4.00 -0.19 6.16
C ASP A 68 3.20 1.01 6.68
N ILE A 69 1.92 1.09 6.31
CA ILE A 69 1.07 2.24 6.63
C ILE A 69 0.72 2.40 8.12
N GLU A 70 0.89 1.38 8.95
CA GLU A 70 0.63 1.45 10.39
C GLU A 70 1.77 2.16 11.13
N ASN A 71 2.94 2.33 10.49
CA ASN A 71 4.10 3.06 11.02
C ASN A 71 4.20 4.51 10.49
N LEU A 72 3.20 4.98 9.74
CA LEU A 72 3.16 6.35 9.23
C LEU A 72 2.78 7.34 10.34
N ASN A 73 3.30 8.55 10.20
CA ASN A 73 2.99 9.71 11.05
C ASN A 73 3.13 11.00 10.22
N GLY A 74 2.84 12.16 10.82
CA GLY A 74 2.86 13.47 10.13
C GLY A 74 4.16 13.81 9.39
N GLN A 75 5.32 13.30 9.82
CA GLN A 75 6.61 13.54 9.17
C GLN A 75 6.70 12.87 7.79
N HIS A 76 5.87 11.85 7.54
CA HIS A 76 5.83 11.12 6.28
C HIS A 76 4.88 11.72 5.24
N LEU A 77 4.25 12.88 5.53
CA LEU A 77 3.29 13.49 4.62
C LEU A 77 3.91 13.80 3.25
N ALA A 78 5.12 14.39 3.23
CA ALA A 78 5.82 14.73 1.99
C ALA A 78 6.12 13.49 1.13
N LEU A 79 6.55 12.40 1.77
CA LEU A 79 6.77 11.11 1.11
C LEU A 79 5.49 10.59 0.44
N LEU A 80 4.36 10.59 1.15
CA LEU A 80 3.08 10.13 0.59
C LEU A 80 2.59 11.02 -0.56
N GLN A 81 2.82 12.33 -0.48
CA GLN A 81 2.52 13.28 -1.56
C GLN A 81 3.39 13.03 -2.79
N ALA A 82 4.67 12.70 -2.61
CA ALA A 82 5.56 12.32 -3.71
C ALA A 82 5.09 11.03 -4.39
N MET A 83 4.71 10.01 -3.62
CA MET A 83 4.14 8.77 -4.16
C MET A 83 2.81 9.00 -4.91
N ASP A 84 1.94 9.86 -4.39
CA ASP A 84 0.68 10.24 -5.05
C ASP A 84 0.91 11.03 -6.36
N ARG A 85 1.92 11.92 -6.39
CA ARG A 85 2.35 12.62 -7.61
C ARG A 85 2.78 11.62 -8.68
N VAL A 86 3.61 10.65 -8.34
CA VAL A 86 4.08 9.61 -9.28
C VAL A 86 2.91 8.75 -9.77
N LYS A 87 1.96 8.37 -8.90
CA LYS A 87 0.72 7.69 -9.32
C LYS A 87 -0.02 8.50 -10.38
N LYS A 88 -0.25 9.79 -10.13
CA LYS A 88 -0.96 10.67 -11.06
C LYS A 88 -0.24 10.79 -12.41
N LEU A 89 1.08 10.93 -12.38
CA LEU A 89 1.92 10.95 -13.57
C LEU A 89 1.75 9.67 -14.41
N LEU A 90 1.94 8.50 -13.79
CA LEU A 90 1.83 7.21 -14.47
C LEU A 90 0.43 6.98 -15.06
N LEU A 91 -0.62 7.37 -14.33
CA LEU A 91 -1.99 7.28 -14.84
C LEU A 91 -2.22 8.20 -16.04
N ALA A 92 -1.69 9.42 -16.02
CA ALA A 92 -1.81 10.35 -17.14
C ALA A 92 -1.05 9.86 -18.39
N GLU A 93 0.12 9.26 -18.22
CA GLU A 93 0.95 8.80 -19.33
C GLU A 93 0.48 7.46 -19.92
N ARG A 94 0.05 6.52 -19.06
CA ARG A 94 -0.13 5.11 -19.45
C ARG A 94 -1.57 4.61 -19.37
N ALA A 95 -2.47 5.40 -18.76
CA ALA A 95 -3.88 5.09 -18.59
C ALA A 95 -4.77 6.30 -18.94
N ALA A 96 -4.33 7.16 -19.86
CA ALA A 96 -5.10 8.29 -20.34
C ALA A 96 -6.47 7.82 -20.87
N GLY A 97 -7.55 8.51 -20.46
CA GLY A 97 -8.91 8.17 -20.87
C GLY A 97 -9.56 7.02 -20.09
N ILE A 98 -8.84 6.37 -19.18
CA ILE A 98 -9.44 5.38 -18.28
C ILE A 98 -10.24 6.10 -17.19
N SER A 99 -11.48 5.64 -16.96
CA SER A 99 -12.33 6.17 -15.90
C SER A 99 -11.66 6.00 -14.52
N PRO A 100 -11.72 7.01 -13.62
CA PRO A 100 -11.20 6.89 -12.26
C PRO A 100 -11.78 5.70 -11.48
N SER A 101 -13.00 5.26 -11.79
CA SER A 101 -13.62 4.09 -11.15
C SER A 101 -12.97 2.77 -11.54
N ALA A 102 -12.29 2.73 -12.69
CA ALA A 102 -11.51 1.61 -13.17
C ALA A 102 -10.07 1.60 -12.61
N VAL A 103 -9.71 2.56 -11.76
CA VAL A 103 -8.45 2.58 -11.04
C VAL A 103 -8.67 2.22 -9.58
N GLN A 104 -7.81 1.34 -9.08
CA GLN A 104 -7.74 0.99 -7.68
C GLN A 104 -6.32 1.19 -7.15
N SER A 105 -6.20 2.09 -6.18
CA SER A 105 -4.94 2.37 -5.51
C SER A 105 -5.08 2.29 -3.99
N GLY A 106 -3.97 1.96 -3.33
CA GLY A 106 -3.93 1.80 -1.88
C GLY A 106 -2.84 0.86 -1.39
N TYR A 107 -2.98 0.48 -0.13
CA TYR A 107 -1.98 -0.24 0.63
C TYR A 107 -2.60 -1.47 1.29
N HIS A 108 -1.82 -2.55 1.37
CA HIS A 108 -2.08 -3.62 2.32
C HIS A 108 -1.80 -3.13 3.75
N ARG A 109 -2.53 -3.66 4.72
CA ARG A 109 -2.43 -3.24 6.13
C ARG A 109 -1.34 -4.04 6.85
N GLY A 110 -0.54 -3.39 7.68
CA GLY A 110 0.38 -4.10 8.57
C GLY A 110 -0.30 -4.64 9.82
N ARG A 111 0.52 -5.25 10.69
CA ARG A 111 0.15 -5.58 12.05
C ARG A 111 -0.26 -4.31 12.80
N ARG A 112 -1.45 -4.33 13.41
CA ARG A 112 -1.95 -3.22 14.24
C ARG A 112 -2.75 -3.73 15.41
N ARG A 113 -2.73 -2.97 16.50
CA ARG A 113 -3.40 -3.34 17.75
C ARG A 113 -4.92 -3.30 17.57
N LEU A 114 -5.60 -4.33 18.07
CA LEU A 114 -7.07 -4.36 18.19
C LEU A 114 -7.47 -3.94 19.61
N VAL A 115 -7.22 -4.79 20.61
CA VAL A 115 -7.55 -4.54 22.03
C VAL A 115 -6.55 -5.29 22.91
N GLY A 116 -6.02 -4.64 23.97
CA GLY A 116 -5.11 -5.30 24.90
C GLY A 116 -3.87 -5.85 24.18
N SER A 117 -3.62 -7.16 24.27
CA SER A 117 -2.55 -7.86 23.54
C SER A 117 -3.04 -8.56 22.26
N ILE A 118 -4.26 -8.26 21.81
CA ILE A 118 -4.86 -8.79 20.59
C ILE A 118 -4.52 -7.86 19.42
N PHE A 119 -4.05 -8.45 18.33
CA PHE A 119 -3.64 -7.74 17.12
C PHE A 119 -4.46 -8.22 15.93
N TRP A 120 -4.67 -7.33 14.97
CA TRP A 120 -5.12 -7.72 13.64
C TRP A 120 -4.00 -8.45 12.89
N PRO A 121 -4.36 -9.29 11.90
CA PRO A 121 -3.38 -9.99 11.09
C PRO A 121 -2.43 -9.05 10.36
N ASP A 122 -1.19 -9.50 10.22
CA ASP A 122 -0.14 -8.87 9.42
C ASP A 122 -0.26 -9.40 7.98
N ILE A 123 -0.72 -8.55 7.05
CA ILE A 123 -1.13 -8.99 5.71
C ILE A 123 -0.29 -8.38 4.59
N ILE A 124 0.77 -7.66 4.95
CA ILE A 124 1.78 -7.21 3.99
C ILE A 124 2.68 -8.38 3.63
N SER A 125 3.01 -8.52 2.35
CA SER A 125 3.98 -9.51 1.90
C SER A 125 5.42 -8.99 1.93
N ILE A 126 5.60 -7.67 1.91
CA ILE A 126 6.89 -6.99 1.84
C ILE A 126 6.85 -5.82 2.82
N HIS A 127 7.79 -5.82 3.75
CA HIS A 127 8.00 -4.83 4.80
C HIS A 127 8.82 -3.69 4.22
N HIS A 128 8.22 -2.93 3.32
CA HIS A 128 8.76 -1.71 2.75
C HIS A 128 7.56 -0.99 2.15
N LEU A 129 7.25 0.21 2.62
CA LEU A 129 6.08 0.96 2.17
C LEU A 129 5.96 0.96 0.64
N HIS A 130 4.85 0.46 0.10
CA HIS A 130 4.60 0.47 -1.33
C HIS A 130 3.12 0.69 -1.63
N LEU A 131 2.86 1.65 -2.50
CA LEU A 131 1.54 1.95 -3.03
C LEU A 131 1.27 1.05 -4.23
N HIS A 132 0.21 0.26 -4.14
CA HIS A 132 -0.34 -0.44 -5.29
C HIS A 132 -1.17 0.52 -6.13
N VAL A 133 -0.99 0.48 -7.44
CA VAL A 133 -1.83 1.16 -8.42
C VAL A 133 -2.24 0.14 -9.48
N ILE A 134 -3.52 -0.20 -9.51
CA ILE A 134 -4.07 -1.25 -10.37
C ILE A 134 -5.07 -0.61 -11.33
N VAL A 135 -4.77 -0.66 -12.62
CA VAL A 135 -5.63 -0.16 -13.70
C VAL A 135 -6.44 -1.33 -14.25
N GLN A 136 -7.76 -1.13 -14.33
CA GLN A 136 -8.75 -2.14 -14.73
C GLN A 136 -8.55 -3.48 -14.00
N PRO A 137 -8.74 -3.48 -12.66
CA PRO A 137 -8.48 -4.67 -11.85
C PRO A 137 -9.38 -5.84 -12.26
N HIS A 138 -8.80 -7.05 -12.29
CA HIS A 138 -9.56 -8.27 -12.49
C HIS A 138 -10.63 -8.40 -11.40
N LEU A 139 -11.88 -8.65 -11.79
CA LEU A 139 -13.04 -8.62 -10.89
C LEU A 139 -12.83 -9.48 -9.64
N TRP A 140 -12.29 -10.69 -9.79
CA TRP A 140 -12.04 -11.59 -8.67
C TRP A 140 -10.99 -11.04 -7.68
N LEU A 141 -9.86 -10.51 -8.17
CA LEU A 141 -8.83 -9.91 -7.31
C LEU A 141 -9.34 -8.67 -6.59
N ARG A 142 -10.13 -7.85 -7.28
CA ARG A 142 -10.81 -6.69 -6.70
C ARG A 142 -11.72 -7.08 -5.53
N MET A 143 -12.39 -8.23 -5.62
CA MET A 143 -13.31 -8.67 -4.58
C MET A 143 -12.63 -9.34 -3.39
N PHE A 144 -11.46 -9.96 -3.56
CA PHE A 144 -10.83 -10.79 -2.51
C PHE A 144 -9.48 -10.26 -2.00
N LYS A 145 -8.56 -9.90 -2.89
CA LYS A 145 -7.21 -9.44 -2.50
C LYS A 145 -7.18 -7.95 -2.22
N TYR A 146 -8.00 -7.20 -2.95
CA TYR A 146 -8.09 -5.74 -2.86
C TYR A 146 -9.52 -5.27 -2.52
N PRO A 147 -10.20 -5.83 -1.51
CA PRO A 147 -11.60 -5.49 -1.25
C PRO A 147 -11.73 -4.06 -0.73
N ARG A 148 -12.30 -3.15 -1.54
CA ARG A 148 -12.69 -1.80 -1.09
C ARG A 148 -13.69 -1.83 0.08
N TRP A 149 -14.48 -2.89 0.17
CA TRP A 149 -15.52 -3.09 1.17
C TRP A 149 -14.99 -3.68 2.49
N PHE A 150 -13.74 -4.14 2.54
CA PHE A 150 -13.15 -4.75 3.74
C PHE A 150 -11.88 -4.00 4.18
N PRO A 151 -12.03 -2.95 5.00
CA PRO A 151 -10.93 -2.08 5.42
C PRO A 151 -9.90 -2.76 6.33
N LEU A 152 -10.21 -3.99 6.77
CA LEU A 152 -9.27 -4.84 7.47
C LEU A 152 -8.06 -5.18 6.60
N MET A 153 -8.27 -5.32 5.29
CA MET A 153 -7.26 -5.81 4.36
C MET A 153 -6.57 -4.73 3.54
N TRP A 154 -7.31 -3.66 3.26
CA TRP A 154 -6.92 -2.67 2.28
C TRP A 154 -7.28 -1.29 2.79
N LYS A 155 -6.41 -0.32 2.51
CA LYS A 155 -6.69 1.08 2.76
C LYS A 155 -6.37 1.88 1.50
N SER A 156 -7.32 2.70 1.05
CA SER A 156 -7.06 3.60 -0.07
C SER A 156 -5.99 4.61 0.30
N ASP A 157 -5.18 4.97 -0.68
CA ASP A 157 -4.12 5.95 -0.56
C ASP A 157 -4.65 7.34 -0.16
N MET A 158 -5.82 7.73 -0.67
CA MET A 158 -6.46 8.98 -0.27
C MET A 158 -6.85 9.00 1.22
N THR A 159 -7.27 7.86 1.79
CA THR A 159 -7.57 7.77 3.22
C THR A 159 -6.29 7.84 4.05
N VAL A 160 -5.24 7.12 3.64
CA VAL A 160 -3.92 7.18 4.32
C VAL A 160 -3.37 8.60 4.32
N LEU A 161 -3.39 9.28 3.17
CA LEU A 161 -2.91 10.65 3.02
C LEU A 161 -3.65 11.62 3.95
N ARG A 162 -4.98 11.52 4.02
CA ARG A 162 -5.82 12.37 4.88
C ARG A 162 -5.52 12.17 6.35
N GLU A 163 -5.35 10.93 6.81
CA GLU A 163 -5.07 10.64 8.22
C GLU A 163 -3.69 11.14 8.65
N VAL A 164 -2.68 10.96 7.81
CA VAL A 164 -1.33 11.48 8.06
C VAL A 164 -1.32 13.00 8.10
N GLN A 165 -2.04 13.65 7.18
CA GLN A 165 -2.23 15.09 7.18
C GLN A 165 -2.95 15.57 8.45
N GLY A 166 -4.00 14.87 8.89
CA GLY A 166 -4.72 15.18 10.13
C GLY A 166 -3.85 15.07 11.38
N THR A 167 -2.91 14.12 11.40
CA THR A 167 -1.97 13.93 12.51
C THR A 167 -0.98 15.09 12.61
N LEU A 168 -0.54 15.66 11.48
CA LEU A 168 0.33 16.83 11.48
C LEU A 168 -0.34 18.05 12.12
N HIS A 169 -1.62 18.27 11.83
CA HIS A 169 -2.38 19.40 12.38
C HIS A 169 -2.76 19.23 13.86
N ALA A 170 -2.68 18.01 14.40
CA ALA A 170 -2.91 17.73 15.81
C ALA A 170 -1.67 17.93 16.70
N LEU A 171 -0.50 18.19 16.11
CA LEU A 171 0.70 18.53 16.88
C LEU A 171 0.58 19.98 17.38
N PRO A 172 0.78 20.26 18.68
CA PRO A 172 0.87 21.63 19.17
C PRO A 172 2.01 22.35 18.44
N PRO A 173 1.88 23.66 18.15
CA PRO A 173 2.96 24.42 17.54
C PRO A 173 4.22 24.23 18.38
N ALA A 174 5.33 23.90 17.71
CA ALA A 174 6.63 23.85 18.37
C ALA A 174 6.82 25.16 19.11
N THR A 175 6.89 25.09 20.45
CA THR A 175 7.22 26.25 21.27
C THR A 175 8.56 26.74 20.80
N ALA A 176 8.58 27.88 20.11
CA ALA A 176 9.80 28.60 19.81
C ALA A 176 10.42 28.99 21.15
N SER A 177 11.37 28.19 21.63
CA SER A 177 12.31 28.61 22.67
C SER A 177 13.17 29.73 22.07
N GLY A 178 13.09 30.90 22.70
CA GLY A 178 13.61 32.18 22.25
C GLY A 178 15.12 32.30 22.14
#